data_AF-A0A8R7PWU8-F1
#
_entry.id   AF-A0A8R7PWU8-F1
#
_cell.length_a   1.000
_cell.length_b   1.000
_cell.length_c   1.000
_cell.angle_alpha   90.00
_cell.angle_beta   90.00
_cell.angle_gamma   90.00
#
_symmetry.space_group_name_H-M   'P 1'
#
loop_
_entity.id
_entity.type
_entity.pdbx_description
1 polymer ?
#
loop_
_entity_poly.entity_id
_entity_poly.type
_entity_poly.pdbx_seq_one_letter_code
_entity_poly.pdbx_strand_id
1 'polypeptide(L)'
;MKKVFFYEFRGSRSEVAFLKFIAERGRVLEQVVVVVAEECFSPGDDGMNAKLKPLTSAKWNNKSCKLQLFKSPFTGGGGPAYCHQIAADFGFADPFDL
;
A
#
# COMPACT_ATOMS: atom_id res chain seq x y z
N MET A 1 4.30 15.12 -7.29
CA MET A 1 4.62 14.10 -6.27
C MET A 1 3.97 12.80 -6.68
N LYS A 2 4.76 11.76 -6.94
CA LYS A 2 4.27 10.46 -7.45
C LYS A 2 4.23 9.45 -6.30
N LYS A 3 3.05 9.31 -5.70
CA LYS A 3 2.83 8.54 -4.48
C LYS A 3 1.72 7.53 -4.67
N VAL A 4 1.88 6.35 -4.09
CA VAL A 4 0.84 5.30 -4.03
C VAL A 4 0.57 4.92 -2.58
N PHE A 5 -0.71 4.70 -2.28
CA PHE A 5 -1.17 4.20 -1.00
C PHE A 5 -1.74 2.79 -1.17
N PHE A 6 -1.37 1.90 -0.26
CA PHE A 6 -1.91 0.56 -0.14
C PHE A 6 -2.65 0.48 1.18
N TYR A 7 -3.97 0.58 1.13
CA TYR A 7 -4.82 0.50 2.31
C TYR A 7 -5.10 -0.94 2.68
N GLU A 8 -5.35 -1.15 3.98
CA GLU A 8 -5.75 -2.44 4.55
C GLU A 8 -4.81 -3.59 4.24
N PHE A 9 -3.52 -3.28 4.20
CA PHE A 9 -2.50 -4.28 3.94
C PHE A 9 -2.47 -5.28 5.11
N ARG A 10 -2.73 -6.56 4.82
CA ARG A 10 -2.78 -7.64 5.83
C ARG A 10 -1.48 -8.45 5.92
N GLY A 11 -0.55 -8.20 5.01
CA GLY A 11 0.76 -8.86 5.02
C GLY A 11 0.71 -10.34 4.62
N SER A 12 -0.21 -10.70 3.73
CA SER A 12 -0.19 -11.98 3.02
C SER A 12 0.97 -12.05 2.03
N ARG A 13 1.36 -13.27 1.62
CA ARG A 13 2.48 -13.47 0.68
C ARG A 13 2.23 -12.80 -0.68
N SER A 14 1.00 -12.83 -1.17
CA SER A 14 0.62 -12.21 -2.44
C SER A 14 0.70 -10.70 -2.38
N GLU A 15 0.22 -10.06 -1.30
CA GLU A 15 0.31 -8.61 -1.14
C GLU A 15 1.78 -8.15 -1.06
N VAL A 16 2.63 -8.87 -0.34
CA VAL A 16 4.09 -8.58 -0.28
C VAL A 16 4.73 -8.72 -1.66
N ALA A 17 4.40 -9.78 -2.41
CA ALA A 17 4.91 -9.99 -3.76
C ALA A 17 4.46 -8.87 -4.73
N PHE A 18 3.22 -8.41 -4.59
CA PHE A 18 2.68 -7.31 -5.39
C PHE A 18 3.39 -5.98 -5.08
N LEU A 19 3.55 -5.63 -3.80
CA LEU A 19 4.31 -4.44 -3.41
C LEU A 19 5.76 -4.50 -3.93
N LYS A 20 6.41 -5.67 -3.86
CA LYS A 20 7.75 -5.87 -4.42
C LYS A 20 7.78 -5.63 -5.92
N PHE A 21 6.80 -6.15 -6.66
CA PHE A 21 6.66 -5.90 -8.10
C PHE A 21 6.54 -4.39 -8.40
N ILE A 22 5.71 -3.65 -7.64
CA ILE A 22 5.57 -2.20 -7.80
C ILE A 22 6.88 -1.48 -7.48
N ALA A 23 7.59 -1.85 -6.40
CA ALA A 23 8.87 -1.26 -6.06
C ALA A 23 9.94 -1.45 -7.16
N GLU A 24 9.97 -2.63 -7.78
CA GLU A 24 10.94 -2.98 -8.84
C GLU A 24 10.59 -2.35 -10.21
N ARG A 25 9.30 -2.18 -10.52
CA ARG A 25 8.83 -1.69 -11.82
C ARG A 25 8.48 -0.20 -11.85
N GLY A 26 8.16 0.39 -10.70
CA GLY A 26 7.76 1.79 -10.53
C GLY A 26 8.91 2.78 -10.72
N ARG A 27 9.32 3.02 -11.97
CA ARG A 27 10.46 3.90 -12.33
C ARG A 27 10.36 5.32 -11.78
N VAL A 28 9.14 5.86 -11.74
CA VAL A 28 8.87 7.25 -11.36
C VAL A 28 8.29 7.38 -9.96
N LEU A 29 8.19 6.29 -9.21
CA LEU A 29 7.55 6.28 -7.90
C LEU A 29 8.47 6.93 -6.87
N GLU A 30 7.98 7.95 -6.16
CA GLU A 30 8.75 8.70 -5.16
C GLU A 30 8.40 8.25 -3.74
N GLN A 31 7.18 7.76 -3.53
CA GLN A 31 6.73 7.33 -2.21
C GLN A 31 5.71 6.18 -2.30
N VAL A 32 5.88 5.19 -1.43
CA VAL A 32 4.89 4.14 -1.15
C VAL A 32 4.48 4.25 0.30
N VAL A 33 3.17 4.29 0.51
CA VAL A 33 2.58 4.28 1.85
C VAL A 33 1.75 3.02 2.00
N VAL A 34 2.10 2.22 2.99
CA VAL A 34 1.36 1.02 3.35
C VAL A 34 0.60 1.33 4.63
N VAL A 35 -0.72 1.27 4.55
CA VAL A 35 -1.62 1.41 5.70
C VAL A 35 -2.08 0.00 6.08
N VAL A 36 -1.63 -0.47 7.22
CA VAL A 36 -1.86 -1.84 7.69
C VAL A 36 -3.22 -1.91 8.36
N ALA A 37 -3.99 -2.94 8.03
CA ALA A 37 -5.28 -3.20 8.66
C ALA A 37 -5.11 -3.31 10.19
N GLU A 38 -6.04 -2.74 10.96
CA GLU A 38 -5.90 -2.68 12.42
C GLU A 38 -5.75 -4.08 13.03
N GLU A 39 -6.48 -5.07 12.53
CA GLU A 39 -6.42 -6.46 13.00
C GLU A 39 -5.03 -7.09 12.86
N CYS A 40 -4.19 -6.55 11.98
CA CYS A 40 -2.82 -7.00 11.76
C CYS A 40 -1.79 -6.21 12.59
N PHE A 41 -2.23 -5.20 13.34
CA PHE A 41 -1.39 -4.43 14.25
C PHE A 41 -1.53 -4.97 15.68
N SER A 42 -0.78 -6.02 16.00
CA SER A 42 -0.69 -6.52 17.37
C SER A 42 0.35 -5.73 18.17
N PRO A 43 0.02 -5.17 19.36
CA PRO A 43 0.99 -4.48 20.20
C PRO A 43 2.12 -5.42 20.60
N GLY A 44 3.36 -5.12 20.20
CA GLY A 44 4.54 -5.94 20.49
C GLY A 44 4.85 -7.03 19.48
N ASP A 45 4.08 -7.17 18.39
CA ASP A 45 4.38 -8.10 17.31
C ASP A 45 5.29 -7.46 16.25
N ASP A 46 6.53 -7.94 16.18
CA ASP A 46 7.47 -7.59 15.11
C ASP A 46 7.14 -8.32 13.80
N GLY A 47 6.11 -9.16 13.78
CA GLY A 47 5.66 -9.96 12.65
C GLY A 47 5.38 -9.12 11.41
N MET A 48 4.87 -7.89 11.56
CA MET A 48 4.62 -7.01 10.43
C MET A 48 5.90 -6.44 9.81
N ASN A 49 6.86 -6.04 10.64
CA ASN A 49 8.19 -5.63 10.18
C ASN A 49 8.90 -6.80 9.50
N ALA A 50 8.76 -8.01 10.03
CA ALA A 50 9.30 -9.23 9.42
C ALA A 50 8.67 -9.54 8.04
N LYS A 51 7.35 -9.37 7.90
CA LYS A 51 6.62 -9.53 6.63
C LYS A 51 7.04 -8.51 5.58
N LEU A 52 7.46 -7.31 6.00
CA LEU A 52 7.92 -6.22 5.14
C LEU A 52 9.44 -6.21 4.90
N LYS A 53 10.20 -7.08 5.57
CA LYS A 53 11.63 -7.27 5.31
C LYS A 53 11.99 -7.56 3.84
N PRO A 54 11.17 -8.28 3.06
CA PRO A 54 11.40 -8.43 1.62
C PRO A 54 11.27 -7.13 0.83
N LEU A 55 10.53 -6.14 1.34
CA LEU A 55 10.31 -4.83 0.71
C LEU A 55 11.44 -3.85 0.99
N THR A 56 12.03 -3.90 2.19
CA THR A 56 13.23 -3.13 2.50
C THR A 56 14.46 -3.64 1.75
N SER A 57 14.50 -4.93 1.41
CA SER A 57 15.54 -5.54 0.57
C SER A 57 15.23 -5.54 -0.94
N ALA A 58 14.06 -5.05 -1.35
CA ALA A 58 13.69 -4.97 -2.76
C ALA A 58 14.61 -4.00 -3.52
N LYS A 59 14.88 -4.29 -4.80
CA LYS A 59 15.59 -3.37 -5.68
C LYS A 59 14.64 -2.28 -6.16
N TRP A 60 14.45 -1.26 -5.34
CA TRP A 60 13.66 -0.08 -5.71
C TRP A 60 14.23 0.54 -6.97
N ASN A 61 13.39 0.71 -8.00
CA ASN A 61 13.81 1.28 -9.27
C ASN A 61 14.28 2.72 -9.07
N ASN A 62 13.49 3.49 -8.32
CA ASN A 62 13.91 4.77 -7.78
C ASN A 62 14.57 4.56 -6.42
N LYS A 63 15.89 4.71 -6.35
CA LYS A 63 16.67 4.58 -5.10
C LYS A 63 16.28 5.58 -4.01
N SER A 64 15.61 6.68 -4.38
CA SER A 64 15.11 7.69 -3.45
C SER A 64 13.67 7.44 -2.99
N CYS A 65 13.04 6.36 -3.47
CA CYS A 65 11.66 6.05 -3.12
C CYS A 65 11.53 5.72 -1.63
N LYS A 66 10.60 6.40 -0.95
CA LYS A 66 10.38 6.21 0.49
C LYS A 66 9.24 5.24 0.74
N LEU A 67 9.49 4.20 1.53
CA LEU A 67 8.46 3.32 2.08
C LEU A 67 8.07 3.82 3.48
N GLN A 68 6.78 4.03 3.72
CA GLN A 68 6.24 4.36 5.04
C GLN A 68 5.13 3.40 5.41
N LEU A 69 5.09 3.05 6.69
CA LEU A 69 4.08 2.18 7.27
C LEU A 69 3.23 2.98 8.26
N PHE A 70 1.91 2.88 8.14
CA PHE A 70 0.97 3.47 9.09
C PHE A 70 -0.02 2.41 9.57
N LYS A 71 -0.49 2.56 10.79
CA LYS A 71 -1.66 1.82 11.28
C LYS A 71 -2.92 2.40 10.64
N SER A 72 -3.85 1.54 10.22
CA SER A 72 -5.16 1.96 9.74
C SER A 72 -5.93 2.67 10.86
N PRO A 73 -6.56 3.83 10.59
CA PRO A 73 -7.46 4.47 11.53
C PRO A 73 -8.83 3.78 11.60
N PHE A 74 -9.12 2.85 10.69
CA PHE A 74 -10.39 2.13 10.64
C PHE A 74 -10.38 0.98 11.63
N THR A 75 -11.35 0.99 12.54
CA THR A 75 -11.57 -0.07 13.53
C THR A 75 -12.66 -1.03 13.03
N GLY A 76 -12.39 -2.33 13.08
CA GLY A 76 -13.39 -3.38 12.75
C GLY A 76 -13.23 -4.17 11.46
N GLY A 77 -12.03 -4.20 10.84
CA GLY A 77 -11.72 -5.07 9.69
C GLY A 77 -12.49 -4.74 8.40
N GLY A 78 -13.22 -3.62 8.40
CA GLY A 78 -13.82 -3.01 7.22
C GLY A 78 -12.83 -2.01 6.67
N GLY A 79 -12.23 -2.35 5.54
CA GLY A 79 -11.38 -1.43 4.79
C GLY A 79 -12.08 -0.13 4.44
N PRO A 80 -11.37 0.84 3.82
CA PRO A 80 -12.03 2.05 3.36
C PRO A 80 -13.25 1.58 2.58
N ALA A 81 -14.44 2.05 2.99
CA ALA A 81 -15.66 1.76 2.26
C ALA A 81 -15.33 2.13 0.82
N TYR A 82 -15.17 1.13 -0.05
CA TYR A 82 -15.06 1.38 -1.48
C TYR A 82 -16.31 2.19 -1.78
N CYS A 83 -16.15 3.50 -1.92
CA CYS A 83 -17.28 4.37 -2.14
C CYS A 83 -17.59 4.17 -3.60
N HIS A 84 -18.37 3.13 -3.89
CA HIS A 84 -18.79 2.77 -5.23
C HIS A 84 -19.40 4.00 -5.92
N GLN A 85 -19.99 4.91 -5.15
CA GLN A 85 -20.49 6.21 -5.61
C GLN A 85 -19.39 7.11 -6.18
N ILE A 86 -18.24 7.23 -5.52
CA ILE A 86 -17.09 8.01 -6.03
C ILE A 86 -16.40 7.28 -7.18
N ALA A 87 -16.24 5.95 -7.08
CA ALA A 87 -15.60 5.16 -8.14
C ALA A 87 -16.45 5.05 -9.42
N ALA A 88 -17.77 5.23 -9.31
CA ALA A 88 -18.71 5.29 -10.44
C ALA A 88 -19.16 6.73 -10.76
N ASP A 89 -18.47 7.74 -10.23
CA ASP A 89 -18.72 9.14 -10.57
C ASP A 89 -18.06 9.47 -11.91
N PHE A 90 -18.82 9.32 -12.99
CA PHE A 90 -18.41 9.68 -14.36
C PHE A 90 -18.20 11.20 -14.56
N GLY A 91 -18.46 12.02 -13.54
CA GLY A 91 -18.10 13.44 -13.55
C GLY A 91 -16.58 13.66 -13.44
N PHE A 92 -15.84 12.65 -12.97
CA PHE A 92 -14.38 12.63 -13.03
C PHE A 92 -13.94 11.89 -14.29
N ALA A 93 -13.08 12.51 -15.09
CA ALA A 93 -12.46 11.85 -16.22
C ALA A 93 -11.73 10.60 -15.72
N ASP A 94 -11.97 9.46 -16.36
CA ASP A 94 -11.25 8.24 -16.04
C ASP A 94 -9.76 8.52 -16.27
N PRO A 95 -8.90 8.40 -15.23
CA PRO A 95 -7.47 8.62 -15.37
C PRO A 95 -6.78 7.65 -16.35
N PHE A 96 -7.49 6.65 -16.86
CA PHE A 96 -7.04 5.70 -17.88
C PHE A 96 -7.72 5.89 -19.25
N ASP A 97 -8.74 6.74 -19.36
CA ASP A 97 -9.25 7.14 -20.67
C ASP A 97 -8.28 8.15 -21.31
N LEU A 98 -7.80 7.81 -22.51
CA LEU A 98 -6.85 8.58 -23.33
C LEU A 98 -7.50 9.78 -24.02
#